data_AF-W8BMN0-F1
#
_entry.id   AF-W8BMN0-F1
#
_cell.length_a   1.000
_cell.length_b   1.000
_cell.length_c   1.000
_cell.angle_alpha   90.00
_cell.angle_beta   90.00
_cell.angle_gamma   90.00
#
_symmetry.space_group_name_H-M   'P 1'
#
loop_
_entity.id
_entity.type
_entity.pdbx_description
1 polymer ?
#
loop_
_entity_poly.entity_id
_entity_poly.type
_entity_poly.pdbx_seq_one_letter_code
_entity_poly.pdbx_strand_id
1 'polypeptide(L)'
;MKLLGAMTWFSITLGAVVGGITFWLACRKRLGKRREQPSPDEWQSLGTLRVINFYPIKGGASIQLQQVECSEFGLHVNGLWERCLLAYDECGAIVFAGSYPRMLSIQPVIVGEKVLRLEAPNMPPLTVDLNELLRQPYAVVEKRKNGNFKRLVECRAEHSEWLSRAVLQRVQGLRLYVKLRPRQGEALVKPFLGVISSIGLFYYLPQLL
;
A
#
# COMPACT_ATOMS: atom_id res chain seq x y z
N MET A 1 62.85 -37.66 5.84
CA MET A 1 62.11 -36.57 6.52
C MET A 1 61.03 -35.89 5.65
N LYS A 2 60.61 -36.42 4.48
CA LYS A 2 59.54 -35.80 3.65
C LYS A 2 58.13 -36.38 3.86
N LEU A 3 58.01 -37.51 4.58
CA LEU A 3 56.73 -38.25 4.69
C LEU A 3 55.81 -37.74 5.81
N LEU A 4 56.36 -37.24 6.93
CA LEU A 4 55.55 -36.69 8.03
C LEU A 4 54.86 -35.37 7.68
N GLY A 5 55.46 -34.54 6.82
CA GLY A 5 54.85 -33.28 6.37
C GLY A 5 53.66 -33.50 5.44
N ALA A 6 53.69 -34.51 4.57
CA ALA A 6 52.57 -34.79 3.68
C ALA A 6 51.31 -35.22 4.47
N MET A 7 51.47 -36.10 5.47
CA MET A 7 50.35 -36.61 6.27
C MET A 7 49.68 -35.53 7.14
N THR A 8 50.44 -34.55 7.66
CA THR A 8 49.87 -33.44 8.42
C THR A 8 49.10 -32.47 7.52
N TRP A 9 49.59 -32.21 6.30
CA TRP A 9 48.89 -31.40 5.32
C TRP A 9 47.60 -32.06 4.81
N PHE A 10 47.58 -33.38 4.58
CA PHE A 10 46.35 -34.12 4.23
C PHE A 10 45.31 -34.10 5.37
N SER A 11 45.76 -34.15 6.62
CA SER A 11 44.86 -34.10 7.78
C SER A 11 44.22 -32.72 7.97
N ILE A 12 44.99 -31.65 7.74
CA ILE A 12 44.50 -30.26 7.81
C ILE A 12 43.52 -29.96 6.68
N THR A 13 43.80 -30.44 5.45
CA THR A 13 42.88 -30.25 4.32
C THR A 13 41.59 -31.02 4.48
N LEU A 14 41.65 -32.26 5.00
CA LEU A 14 40.45 -33.06 5.30
C LEU A 14 39.60 -32.39 6.40
N GLY A 15 40.24 -31.89 7.46
CA GLY A 15 39.57 -31.15 8.54
C GLY A 15 38.87 -29.87 8.05
N ALA A 16 39.50 -29.10 7.16
CA ALA A 16 38.91 -27.89 6.58
C ALA A 16 37.71 -28.19 5.67
N VAL A 17 37.77 -29.27 4.88
CA VAL A 17 36.66 -29.68 4.02
C VAL A 17 35.46 -30.13 4.86
N VAL A 18 35.68 -30.96 5.89
CA VAL A 18 34.61 -31.42 6.78
C VAL A 18 34.01 -30.26 7.58
N GLY A 19 34.84 -29.35 8.10
CA GLY A 19 34.39 -28.13 8.78
C GLY A 19 33.58 -27.21 7.87
N GLY A 20 34.02 -27.02 6.62
CA GLY A 20 33.30 -26.22 5.63
C GLY A 20 31.94 -26.80 5.25
N ILE A 21 31.85 -28.11 5.03
CA ILE A 21 30.59 -28.79 4.68
C ILE A 21 29.60 -28.73 5.85
N THR A 22 30.06 -28.99 7.08
CA THR A 22 29.21 -28.94 8.27
C THR A 22 28.71 -27.52 8.54
N PHE A 23 29.57 -26.51 8.40
CA PHE A 23 29.18 -25.11 8.50
C PHE A 23 28.18 -24.70 7.41
N TRP A 24 28.40 -25.11 6.15
CA TRP A 24 27.49 -24.83 5.04
C TRP A 24 26.12 -25.49 5.22
N LEU A 25 26.07 -26.76 5.67
CA LEU A 25 24.82 -27.44 5.98
C LEU A 25 24.08 -26.78 7.16
N ALA A 26 24.81 -26.35 8.19
CA ALA A 26 24.24 -25.61 9.32
C ALA A 26 23.69 -24.24 8.90
N CYS A 27 24.43 -23.49 8.09
CA CYS A 27 23.98 -22.23 7.50
C CYS A 27 22.78 -22.45 6.59
N ARG A 28 22.79 -23.45 5.71
CA ARG A 28 21.67 -23.79 4.83
C ARG A 28 20.42 -24.20 5.62
N LYS A 29 20.57 -24.91 6.74
CA LYS A 29 19.44 -25.29 7.61
C LYS A 29 18.90 -24.09 8.39
N ARG A 30 19.75 -23.16 8.85
CA ARG A 30 19.32 -21.90 9.50
C ARG A 30 18.69 -20.91 8.53
N LEU A 31 19.23 -20.78 7.33
CA LEU A 31 18.70 -19.93 6.26
C LEU A 31 17.48 -20.56 5.58
N GLY A 32 17.41 -21.89 5.56
CA GLY A 32 16.32 -22.70 5.01
C GLY A 32 15.14 -22.91 5.97
N LYS A 33 15.28 -22.55 7.25
CA LYS A 33 14.14 -22.23 8.13
C LYS A 33 13.47 -20.94 7.63
N ARG A 34 12.93 -20.97 6.41
CA ARG A 34 11.72 -20.19 6.12
C ARG A 34 10.78 -20.57 7.25
N ARG A 35 10.28 -19.57 7.98
CA ARG A 35 9.19 -19.78 8.93
C ARG A 35 8.10 -20.52 8.16
N GLU A 36 8.01 -21.82 8.37
CA GLU A 36 6.89 -22.61 7.88
C GLU A 36 5.66 -21.91 8.46
N GLN A 37 4.74 -21.55 7.57
CA GLN A 37 3.50 -20.97 8.04
C GLN A 37 2.82 -22.02 8.91
N PRO A 38 2.38 -21.66 10.13
CA PRO A 38 1.75 -22.61 11.05
C PRO A 38 0.59 -23.31 10.34
N SER A 39 0.41 -24.60 10.62
CA SER A 39 -0.66 -25.37 9.99
C SER A 39 -2.01 -24.73 10.34
N PRO A 40 -3.02 -24.81 9.44
CA PRO A 40 -4.34 -24.23 9.72
C PRO A 40 -4.96 -24.70 11.05
N ASP A 41 -4.60 -25.90 11.52
CA ASP A 41 -5.04 -26.46 12.80
C ASP A 41 -4.49 -25.72 14.03
N GLU A 42 -3.40 -24.96 13.88
CA GLU A 42 -2.81 -24.10 14.91
C GLU A 42 -3.42 -22.68 14.90
N TRP A 43 -4.35 -22.39 13.99
CA TRP A 43 -4.91 -21.04 13.87
C TRP A 43 -5.95 -20.77 14.94
N GLN A 44 -5.65 -19.83 15.81
CA GLN A 44 -6.61 -19.32 16.78
C GLN A 44 -7.36 -18.11 16.21
N SER A 45 -8.69 -18.10 16.31
CA SER A 45 -9.48 -16.91 15.99
C SER A 45 -9.26 -15.85 17.07
N LEU A 46 -8.70 -14.70 16.68
CA LEU A 46 -8.42 -13.58 17.58
C LEU A 46 -9.53 -12.54 17.63
N GLY A 47 -10.48 -12.60 16.68
CA GLY A 47 -11.58 -11.65 16.65
C GLY A 47 -12.29 -11.57 15.31
N THR A 48 -13.31 -10.70 15.28
CA THR A 48 -14.13 -10.44 14.09
C THR A 48 -14.04 -8.96 13.74
N LEU A 49 -13.88 -8.68 12.45
CA LEU A 49 -13.83 -7.31 11.95
C LEU A 49 -15.21 -6.67 12.02
N ARG A 50 -15.32 -5.54 12.74
CA ARG A 50 -16.59 -4.84 12.92
C ARG A 50 -16.88 -3.80 11.85
N VAL A 51 -15.86 -3.05 11.43
CA VAL A 51 -15.99 -1.93 10.48
C VAL A 51 -14.79 -1.90 9.55
N ILE A 52 -15.04 -1.71 8.26
CA ILE A 52 -14.00 -1.45 7.26
C ILE A 52 -14.10 0.02 6.86
N ASN A 53 -13.03 0.78 7.07
CA ASN A 53 -12.94 2.16 6.64
C ASN A 53 -12.11 2.25 5.36
N PHE A 54 -12.74 2.66 4.26
CA PHE A 54 -12.10 2.85 2.97
C PHE A 54 -11.84 4.33 2.69
N TYR A 55 -10.60 4.69 2.35
CA TYR A 55 -10.19 6.08 2.14
C TYR A 55 -9.79 6.31 0.67
N PRO A 56 -10.71 6.68 -0.23
CA PRO A 56 -10.37 6.95 -1.62
C PRO A 56 -9.52 8.22 -1.78
N ILE A 57 -9.72 9.23 -0.93
CA ILE A 57 -8.94 10.49 -0.92
C ILE A 57 -7.99 10.49 0.26
N LYS A 58 -6.70 10.76 0.02
CA LYS A 58 -5.75 10.93 1.11
C LYS A 58 -6.11 12.15 1.97
N GLY A 59 -6.39 11.89 3.25
CA GLY A 59 -6.76 12.92 4.22
C GLY A 59 -8.24 13.28 4.24
N GLY A 60 -9.04 12.70 3.35
CA GLY A 60 -10.50 12.82 3.36
C GLY A 60 -11.16 11.92 4.40
N ALA A 61 -12.49 12.01 4.52
CA ALA A 61 -13.27 11.08 5.32
C ALA A 61 -13.29 9.67 4.73
N SER A 62 -13.63 8.69 5.57
CA SER A 62 -13.78 7.28 5.18
C SER A 62 -15.18 6.97 4.68
N ILE A 63 -15.25 5.96 3.82
CA ILE A 63 -16.48 5.23 3.51
C ILE A 63 -16.50 3.97 4.38
N GLN A 64 -17.58 3.77 5.13
CA GLN A 64 -17.77 2.52 5.87
C GLN A 64 -18.28 1.44 4.91
N LEU A 65 -17.57 0.33 4.84
CA LEU A 65 -17.91 -0.83 4.01
C LEU A 65 -18.16 -2.05 4.89
N GLN A 66 -19.01 -2.95 4.42
CA GLN A 66 -19.26 -4.27 5.03
C GLN A 66 -18.31 -5.34 4.48
N GLN A 67 -17.88 -5.18 3.23
CA GLN A 67 -17.00 -6.09 2.53
C GLN A 67 -16.08 -5.29 1.60
N VAL A 68 -14.87 -5.80 1.41
CA VAL A 68 -13.88 -5.20 0.52
C VAL A 68 -12.97 -6.27 -0.06
N GLU A 69 -12.47 -6.06 -1.26
CA GLU A 69 -11.44 -6.91 -1.85
C GLU A 69 -10.07 -6.42 -1.37
N CYS A 70 -9.15 -7.33 -0.99
CA CYS A 70 -7.77 -6.93 -0.74
C CYS A 70 -6.89 -7.41 -1.88
N SER A 71 -6.17 -6.46 -2.44
CA SER A 71 -5.15 -6.69 -3.45
C SER A 71 -3.77 -6.45 -2.86
N GLU A 72 -2.75 -6.77 -3.64
CA GLU A 72 -1.38 -6.44 -3.26
C GLU A 72 -1.14 -4.93 -3.03
N PHE A 73 -2.00 -4.10 -3.61
CA PHE A 73 -1.94 -2.65 -3.52
C PHE A 73 -2.83 -2.07 -2.40
N GLY A 74 -3.44 -2.93 -1.58
CA GLY A 74 -4.36 -2.58 -0.51
C GLY A 74 -5.82 -2.86 -0.87
N LEU A 75 -6.71 -2.18 -0.16
CA LEU A 75 -8.16 -2.36 -0.30
C LEU A 75 -8.66 -1.89 -1.68
N HIS A 76 -9.62 -2.61 -2.23
CA HIS A 76 -10.26 -2.34 -3.51
C HIS A 76 -11.77 -2.59 -3.45
N VAL A 77 -12.53 -1.70 -4.08
CA VAL A 77 -14.00 -1.79 -4.16
C VAL A 77 -14.47 -1.11 -5.45
N ASN A 78 -15.32 -1.77 -6.23
CA ASN A 78 -15.92 -1.21 -7.46
C ASN A 78 -14.89 -0.55 -8.40
N GLY A 79 -13.71 -1.16 -8.56
CA GLY A 79 -12.66 -0.61 -9.41
C GLY A 79 -11.80 0.50 -8.78
N LEU A 80 -12.19 1.04 -7.62
CA LEU A 80 -11.44 2.02 -6.83
C LEU A 80 -10.45 1.32 -5.90
N TRP A 81 -9.21 1.80 -5.86
CA TRP A 81 -8.20 1.35 -4.90
C TRP A 81 -8.03 2.36 -3.78
N GLU A 82 -7.48 1.89 -2.66
CA GLU A 82 -7.25 2.75 -1.52
C GLU A 82 -6.30 3.91 -1.85
N ARG A 83 -6.67 5.12 -1.39
CA ARG A 83 -5.93 6.37 -1.61
C ARG A 83 -5.64 6.63 -3.10
N CYS A 84 -6.62 6.36 -3.96
CA CYS A 84 -6.54 6.61 -5.40
C CYS A 84 -6.46 8.10 -5.73
N LEU A 85 -7.01 8.98 -4.90
CA LEU A 85 -6.97 10.42 -5.07
C LEU A 85 -5.99 11.08 -4.08
N LEU A 86 -5.14 11.96 -4.60
CA LEU A 86 -4.11 12.68 -3.86
C LEU A 86 -4.19 14.17 -4.17
N ALA A 87 -4.07 15.00 -3.14
CA ALA A 87 -4.01 16.44 -3.28
C ALA A 87 -2.59 16.96 -3.02
N TYR A 88 -2.18 17.95 -3.78
CA TYR A 88 -0.93 18.67 -3.62
C TYR A 88 -1.20 20.17 -3.56
N ASP A 89 -0.41 20.88 -2.76
CA ASP A 89 -0.43 22.35 -2.74
C ASP A 89 0.48 22.95 -3.82
N GLU A 90 0.50 24.27 -3.88
CA GLU A 90 1.31 25.08 -4.81
C GLU A 90 2.82 24.84 -4.64
N CYS A 91 3.26 24.50 -3.43
CA CYS A 91 4.65 24.17 -3.13
C CYS A 91 5.01 22.72 -3.50
N GLY A 92 4.05 21.92 -3.98
CA GLY A 92 4.25 20.52 -4.30
C GLY A 92 4.30 19.60 -3.08
N ALA A 93 3.87 20.08 -1.90
CA ALA A 93 3.71 19.23 -0.72
C ALA A 93 2.37 18.47 -0.79
N ILE A 94 2.35 17.28 -0.18
CA ILE A 94 1.14 16.45 -0.12
C ILE A 94 0.21 17.05 0.92
N VAL A 95 -1.04 17.28 0.53
CA VAL A 95 -2.13 17.71 1.41
C VAL A 95 -2.67 16.49 2.16
N PHE A 96 -2.85 16.62 3.47
CA PHE A 96 -3.48 15.60 4.32
C PHE A 96 -4.12 16.26 5.55
N ALA A 97 -4.96 15.53 6.28
CA ALA A 97 -5.73 16.06 7.41
C ALA A 97 -4.88 16.71 8.53
N GLY A 98 -3.62 16.29 8.71
CA GLY A 98 -2.76 16.89 9.73
C GLY A 98 -2.29 18.30 9.41
N SER A 99 -2.08 18.62 8.13
CA SER A 99 -1.77 20.00 7.68
C SER A 99 -3.00 20.78 7.23
N TYR A 100 -4.03 20.08 6.75
CA TYR A 100 -5.28 20.66 6.27
C TYR A 100 -6.48 19.93 6.91
N PRO A 101 -6.86 20.25 8.16
CA PRO A 101 -7.91 19.52 8.89
C PRO A 101 -9.26 19.49 8.18
N ARG A 102 -9.58 20.53 7.40
CA ARG A 102 -10.80 20.61 6.58
C ARG A 102 -10.88 19.55 5.48
N MET A 103 -9.80 18.84 5.17
CA MET A 103 -9.89 17.66 4.31
C MET A 103 -10.89 16.63 4.86
N LEU A 104 -11.02 16.52 6.19
CA LEU A 104 -11.95 15.58 6.84
C LEU A 104 -13.43 15.92 6.61
N SER A 105 -13.77 17.14 6.18
CA SER A 105 -15.15 17.48 5.83
C SER A 105 -15.56 16.97 4.44
N ILE A 106 -14.61 16.50 3.63
CA ILE A 106 -14.87 15.91 2.33
C ILE A 106 -15.32 14.46 2.54
N GLN A 107 -16.60 14.22 2.28
CA GLN A 107 -17.26 12.94 2.35
C GLN A 107 -17.31 12.30 0.95
N PRO A 108 -16.55 11.22 0.71
CA PRO A 108 -16.64 10.49 -0.55
C PRO A 108 -17.79 9.46 -0.52
N VAL A 109 -18.47 9.31 -1.65
CA VAL A 109 -19.53 8.33 -1.88
C VAL A 109 -19.24 7.60 -3.18
N ILE A 110 -19.30 6.27 -3.17
CA ILE A 110 -19.16 5.46 -4.40
C ILE A 110 -20.52 5.46 -5.09
N VAL A 111 -20.59 5.97 -6.32
CA VAL A 111 -21.83 6.08 -7.09
C VAL A 111 -21.84 5.20 -8.34
N GLY A 112 -20.73 4.55 -8.66
CA GLY A 112 -20.59 3.63 -9.79
C GLY A 112 -19.22 2.98 -9.84
N GLU A 113 -18.96 2.17 -10.86
CA GLU A 113 -17.64 1.57 -11.08
C GLU A 113 -16.60 2.64 -11.38
N LYS A 114 -15.61 2.81 -10.50
CA LYS A 114 -14.56 3.84 -10.59
C LYS A 114 -15.09 5.28 -10.57
N VAL A 115 -16.33 5.49 -10.11
CA VAL A 115 -16.93 6.82 -9.99
C VAL A 115 -17.17 7.17 -8.53
N LEU A 116 -16.61 8.31 -8.12
CA LEU A 116 -16.76 8.88 -6.79
C LEU A 116 -17.56 10.17 -6.86
N ARG A 117 -18.51 10.35 -5.95
CA ARG A 117 -19.12 11.66 -5.67
C ARG A 117 -18.53 12.20 -4.38
N LEU A 118 -18.02 13.42 -4.41
CA LEU A 118 -17.43 14.11 -3.28
C LEU A 118 -18.41 15.17 -2.77
N GLU A 119 -18.67 15.13 -1.49
CA GLU A 119 -19.58 16.04 -0.81
C GLU A 119 -18.82 16.80 0.28
N ALA A 120 -19.11 18.08 0.43
CA ALA A 120 -18.55 18.91 1.48
C ALA A 120 -19.58 19.97 1.90
N PRO A 121 -19.53 20.48 3.15
CA PRO A 121 -20.44 21.52 3.60
C PRO A 121 -20.39 22.76 2.69
N ASN A 122 -21.56 23.30 2.34
CA ASN A 122 -21.73 24.50 1.50
C ASN A 122 -21.10 24.41 0.10
N MET A 123 -20.91 23.19 -0.42
CA MET A 123 -20.38 22.95 -1.76
C MET A 123 -21.37 22.09 -2.56
N PRO A 124 -21.57 22.34 -3.86
CA PRO A 124 -22.30 21.41 -4.71
C PRO A 124 -21.55 20.07 -4.77
N PRO A 125 -22.23 18.92 -4.90
CA PRO A 125 -21.55 17.63 -5.06
C PRO A 125 -20.66 17.62 -6.30
N LEU A 126 -19.46 17.04 -6.20
CA LEU A 126 -18.52 16.89 -7.31
C LEU A 126 -18.39 15.43 -7.70
N THR A 127 -18.69 15.10 -8.95
CA THR A 127 -18.44 13.75 -9.48
C THR A 127 -17.04 13.67 -10.06
N VAL A 128 -16.30 12.62 -9.69
CA VAL A 128 -14.97 12.29 -10.18
C VAL A 128 -15.04 10.91 -10.81
N ASP A 129 -15.04 10.86 -12.14
CA ASP A 129 -15.03 9.61 -12.90
C ASP A 129 -13.60 9.24 -13.32
N LEU A 130 -13.04 8.19 -12.69
CA LEU A 130 -11.70 7.73 -13.02
C LEU A 130 -11.64 7.05 -14.39
N ASN A 131 -12.75 6.54 -14.94
CA ASN A 131 -12.77 6.01 -16.31
C ASN A 131 -12.51 7.11 -17.33
N GLU A 132 -13.04 8.31 -17.09
CA GLU A 132 -12.80 9.46 -17.96
C GLU A 132 -11.38 10.01 -17.78
N LEU A 133 -10.94 10.17 -16.53
CA LEU A 133 -9.62 10.73 -16.22
C LEU A 133 -8.46 9.82 -16.67
N LEU A 134 -8.68 8.51 -16.72
CA LEU A 134 -7.69 7.52 -17.12
C LEU A 134 -7.92 6.99 -18.55
N ARG A 135 -8.78 7.65 -19.33
CA ARG A 135 -8.94 7.36 -20.76
C ARG A 135 -7.74 7.89 -21.53
N GLN A 136 -7.06 7.00 -22.26
CA GLN A 136 -5.91 7.39 -23.07
C GLN A 136 -6.32 8.30 -24.24
N PRO A 137 -5.48 9.27 -24.65
CA PRO A 137 -4.19 9.62 -24.04
C PRO A 137 -4.34 10.47 -22.77
N TYR A 138 -3.54 10.21 -21.74
CA TYR A 138 -3.44 11.07 -20.55
C TYR A 138 -1.99 11.47 -20.24
N ALA A 139 -1.80 12.66 -19.69
CA ALA A 139 -0.49 13.15 -19.26
C ALA A 139 -0.12 12.57 -17.90
N VAL A 140 1.03 11.90 -17.82
CA VAL A 140 1.57 11.39 -16.56
C VAL A 140 2.51 12.41 -15.95
N VAL A 141 2.23 12.79 -14.71
CA VAL A 141 3.09 13.63 -13.88
C VAL A 141 3.79 12.74 -12.87
N GLU A 142 5.12 12.81 -12.81
CA GLU A 142 5.90 12.12 -11.79
C GLU A 142 6.25 13.07 -10.66
N LYS A 143 5.88 12.71 -9.42
CA LYS A 143 6.26 13.46 -8.22
C LYS A 143 7.17 12.59 -7.35
N ARG A 144 8.37 13.09 -7.06
CA ARG A 144 9.36 12.44 -6.20
C ARG A 144 9.21 12.93 -4.77
N LYS A 145 9.15 12.01 -3.79
CA LYS A 145 9.23 12.34 -2.37
C LYS A 145 10.00 11.24 -1.64
N ASN A 146 11.07 11.62 -0.93
CA ASN A 146 11.92 10.72 -0.14
C ASN A 146 12.38 9.47 -0.93
N GLY A 147 12.86 9.67 -2.16
CA GLY A 147 13.32 8.57 -3.02
C GLY A 147 12.22 7.76 -3.72
N ASN A 148 10.96 7.91 -3.32
CA ASN A 148 9.83 7.25 -3.97
C ASN A 148 9.22 8.12 -5.06
N PHE A 149 8.96 7.53 -6.23
CA PHE A 149 8.26 8.16 -7.33
C PHE A 149 6.78 7.79 -7.28
N LYS A 150 5.92 8.77 -7.51
CA LYS A 150 4.48 8.55 -7.71
C LYS A 150 4.11 9.03 -9.10
N ARG A 151 3.54 8.13 -9.88
CA ARG A 151 2.97 8.43 -11.19
C ARG A 151 1.53 8.86 -11.00
N LEU A 152 1.22 10.07 -11.44
CA LEU A 152 -0.05 10.75 -11.19
C LEU A 152 -0.65 11.23 -12.51
N VAL A 153 -1.97 11.34 -12.56
CA VAL A 153 -2.69 12.05 -13.62
C VAL A 153 -3.41 13.22 -12.96
N GLU A 154 -3.21 14.43 -13.47
CA GLU A 154 -3.90 15.61 -12.95
C GLU A 154 -5.39 15.52 -13.29
N CYS A 155 -6.25 15.75 -12.31
CA CYS A 155 -7.68 15.85 -12.54
C CYS A 155 -8.01 17.14 -13.32
N ARG A 156 -9.21 17.21 -13.90
CA ARG A 156 -9.70 18.46 -14.54
C ARG A 156 -9.66 19.65 -13.57
N ALA A 157 -9.52 20.85 -14.13
CA ALA A 157 -9.44 22.10 -13.37
C ALA A 157 -10.59 22.26 -12.37
N GLU A 158 -11.82 21.93 -12.78
CA GLU A 158 -13.03 21.97 -11.94
C GLU A 158 -12.88 21.16 -10.63
N HIS A 159 -12.22 20.01 -10.66
CA HIS A 159 -12.01 19.18 -9.47
C HIS A 159 -11.02 19.84 -8.50
N SER A 160 -9.96 20.46 -9.03
CA SER A 160 -8.94 21.16 -8.25
C SER A 160 -9.48 22.45 -7.63
N GLU A 161 -10.31 23.18 -8.37
CA GLU A 161 -11.02 24.36 -7.86
C GLU A 161 -12.00 23.99 -6.74
N TRP A 162 -12.82 22.96 -6.97
CA TRP A 162 -13.76 22.49 -5.96
C TRP A 162 -13.05 22.09 -4.67
N LEU A 163 -11.95 21.33 -4.78
CA LEU A 163 -11.14 20.95 -3.64
C LEU A 163 -10.55 22.16 -2.91
N SER A 164 -10.02 23.14 -3.67
CA SER A 164 -9.48 24.37 -3.11
C SER A 164 -10.54 25.16 -2.35
N ARG A 165 -11.76 25.25 -2.88
CA ARG A 165 -12.89 25.92 -2.20
C ARG A 165 -13.31 25.17 -0.94
N ALA A 166 -13.45 23.84 -1.02
CA ALA A 166 -13.86 23.02 0.12
C ALA A 166 -12.86 23.06 1.28
N VAL A 167 -11.55 23.09 0.99
CA VAL A 167 -10.50 22.98 2.01
C VAL A 167 -9.95 24.35 2.41
N LEU A 168 -9.60 25.19 1.43
CA LEU A 168 -8.94 26.48 1.66
C LEU A 168 -9.90 27.67 1.67
N GLN A 169 -11.18 27.48 1.31
CA GLN A 169 -12.15 28.57 1.12
C GLN A 169 -11.70 29.63 0.10
N ARG A 170 -10.90 29.22 -0.89
CA ARG A 170 -10.47 30.04 -2.03
C ARG A 170 -10.53 29.23 -3.32
N VAL A 171 -10.59 29.91 -4.46
CA VAL A 171 -10.80 29.25 -5.78
C VAL A 171 -9.63 28.35 -6.17
N GLN A 172 -8.41 28.69 -5.76
CA GLN A 172 -7.19 27.99 -6.18
C GLN A 172 -6.25 27.71 -5.00
N GLY A 173 -5.27 26.83 -5.23
CA GLY A 173 -4.18 26.57 -4.29
C GLY A 173 -3.95 25.10 -3.99
N LEU A 174 -4.93 24.24 -4.27
CA LEU A 174 -4.79 22.79 -4.24
C LEU A 174 -5.01 22.23 -5.64
N ARG A 175 -4.27 21.16 -5.96
CA ARG A 175 -4.42 20.39 -7.19
C ARG A 175 -4.72 18.94 -6.86
N LEU A 176 -5.75 18.39 -7.49
CA LEU A 176 -6.18 17.02 -7.31
C LEU A 176 -5.56 16.12 -8.40
N TYR A 177 -5.11 14.94 -7.99
CA TYR A 177 -4.47 13.95 -8.85
C TYR A 177 -5.03 12.56 -8.60
N VAL A 178 -5.12 11.76 -9.66
CA VAL A 178 -5.32 10.31 -9.60
C VAL A 178 -3.96 9.62 -9.55
N LYS A 179 -3.73 8.79 -8.52
CA LYS A 179 -2.53 7.96 -8.38
C LYS A 179 -2.62 6.74 -9.29
N LEU A 180 -1.73 6.61 -10.26
CA LEU A 180 -1.67 5.40 -11.09
C LEU A 180 -1.24 4.18 -10.27
N ARG A 181 -1.78 3.01 -10.62
CA ARG A 181 -1.31 1.74 -10.06
C ARG A 181 0.15 1.50 -10.50
N PRO A 182 1.00 0.93 -9.61
CA PRO A 182 2.36 0.55 -9.98
C PRO A 182 2.35 -0.38 -11.18
N ARG A 183 3.36 -0.27 -12.05
CA ARG A 183 3.54 -1.26 -13.13
C ARG A 183 4.02 -2.58 -12.53
N GLN A 184 3.67 -3.70 -13.16
CA GLN A 184 4.25 -4.99 -12.78
C GLN A 184 5.78 -4.89 -12.84
N GLY A 185 6.46 -5.24 -11.74
CA GLY A 185 7.92 -5.13 -11.59
C GLY A 185 8.43 -3.97 -10.74
N GLU A 186 7.59 -3.00 -10.36
CA GLU A 186 7.96 -1.99 -9.35
C GLU A 186 7.92 -2.61 -7.94
N ALA A 187 8.99 -2.43 -7.15
CA ALA A 187 9.12 -3.04 -5.83
C ALA A 187 7.99 -2.61 -4.89
N LEU A 188 7.16 -3.57 -4.47
CA LEU A 188 6.10 -3.36 -3.49
C LEU A 188 6.65 -3.49 -2.08
N VAL A 189 6.17 -2.61 -1.18
CA VAL A 189 6.20 -2.92 0.25
C VAL A 189 5.23 -4.08 0.45
N LYS A 190 5.71 -5.18 1.05
CA LYS A 190 5.08 -6.51 1.03
C LYS A 190 3.54 -6.49 1.13
N PRO A 191 2.83 -7.14 0.20
CA PRO A 191 1.37 -7.13 0.17
C PRO A 191 0.73 -8.03 1.23
N PHE A 192 -0.49 -7.65 1.64
CA PHE A 192 -1.45 -8.52 2.30
C PHE A 192 -2.44 -9.00 1.23
N LEU A 193 -2.44 -10.28 0.90
CA LEU A 193 -3.36 -10.91 -0.06
C LEU A 193 -4.51 -11.57 0.71
N GLY A 194 -5.76 -11.27 0.37
CA GLY A 194 -6.95 -11.90 0.98
C GLY A 194 -8.25 -11.22 0.58
N VAL A 195 -9.39 -11.91 0.74
CA VAL A 195 -10.71 -11.26 0.73
C VAL A 195 -11.12 -11.09 2.18
N ILE A 196 -11.37 -9.86 2.61
CA ILE A 196 -11.80 -9.57 3.98
C ILE A 196 -13.30 -9.27 3.93
N SER A 197 -14.09 -10.20 4.46
CA SER A 197 -15.51 -9.98 4.76
C SER A 197 -15.70 -9.83 6.27
N SER A 198 -16.85 -9.35 6.72
CA SER A 198 -17.23 -9.30 8.14
C SER A 198 -17.23 -10.67 8.85
N ILE A 199 -16.94 -11.76 8.12
CA ILE A 199 -16.78 -13.12 8.63
C ILE A 199 -15.28 -13.43 8.76
N GLY A 200 -14.69 -12.99 9.88
CA GLY A 200 -13.41 -13.50 10.40
C GLY A 200 -12.11 -12.94 9.78
N LEU A 201 -11.18 -12.52 10.64
CA LEU A 201 -9.80 -12.22 10.29
C LEU A 201 -8.88 -13.12 11.11
N PHE A 202 -8.09 -13.94 10.43
CA PHE A 202 -7.15 -14.86 11.07
C PHE A 202 -5.76 -14.22 11.14
N TYR A 203 -5.20 -14.10 12.35
CA TYR A 203 -3.83 -13.65 12.58
C TYR A 203 -3.18 -14.46 13.71
N TYR A 204 -1.85 -14.64 13.60
CA TYR A 204 -1.01 -15.26 14.61
C TYR A 204 -0.27 -14.19 15.44
N LEU A 205 -0.38 -14.26 16.76
CA LEU A 205 0.40 -13.48 17.72
C LEU A 205 1.48 -14.40 18.31
N PRO A 206 2.78 -14.21 18.05
CA PRO A 206 3.81 -14.94 18.78
C PRO A 206 3.80 -14.44 20.22
N GLN A 207 3.35 -15.29 21.15
CA GLN A 207 3.50 -15.04 22.57
C GLN A 207 5.00 -14.95 22.88
N LEU A 208 5.43 -13.76 23.34
CA LEU A 208 6.68 -13.58 24.06
C LEU A 208 6.43 -14.04 25.50
N LEU A 209 6.87 -15.26 25.82
CA LEU A 209 7.18 -15.72 27.18
C LEU A 209 8.51 -16.49 27.11
#